data_AF-T0ZPP3-F1
#
_entry.id   AF-T0ZPP3-F1
#
_cell.length_a   1.000
_cell.length_b   1.000
_cell.length_c   1.000
_cell.angle_alpha   90.00
_cell.angle_beta   90.00
_cell.angle_gamma   90.00
#
_symmetry.space_group_name_H-M   'P 1'
#
loop_
_entity.id
_entity.type
_entity.pdbx_description
1 polymer ?
#
loop_
_entity_poly.entity_id
_entity_poly.type
_entity_poly.pdbx_seq_one_letter_code
_entity_poly.pdbx_strand_id
1 'polypeptide(L)'
;VGHVVQIIRSIPEVKATSRRTGLQLGLAAVTEANTGDISVNLRSHRSRDIYAIMDEVQDKVSRAEPALDIDIHQVLEDMIGDLTNAPQPVDIKLFSEDPDLLRHWAPIVADKISGVPGVVGVLNGIDDTISSPETVYHIRSSVTATSGFTPEEVATDAGALL
;
A
#
# COMPACT_ATOMS: atom_id res chain seq x y z
N VAL A 1 10.50 8.97 -0.60
CA VAL A 1 9.71 9.17 -1.86
C VAL A 1 10.25 10.26 -2.81
N GLY A 2 10.81 11.39 -2.35
CA GLY A 2 11.41 12.40 -3.27
C GLY A 2 12.53 11.81 -4.14
N HIS A 3 13.31 10.89 -3.59
CA HIS A 3 14.36 10.13 -4.28
C HIS A 3 13.79 9.21 -5.38
N VAL A 4 12.70 8.48 -5.13
CA VAL A 4 12.00 7.66 -6.14
C VAL A 4 11.64 8.48 -7.38
N VAL A 5 11.10 9.69 -7.18
CA VAL A 5 10.78 10.59 -8.30
C VAL A 5 12.04 11.00 -9.08
N GLN A 6 13.17 11.19 -8.41
CA GLN A 6 14.45 11.48 -9.07
C GLN A 6 14.95 10.29 -9.88
N ILE A 7 14.84 9.07 -9.34
CA ILE A 7 15.18 7.83 -10.05
C ILE A 7 14.34 7.70 -11.32
N ILE A 8 13.01 7.86 -11.22
CA ILE A 8 12.10 7.80 -12.37
C ILE A 8 12.48 8.87 -13.41
N ARG A 9 12.74 10.11 -12.97
CA ARG A 9 13.14 11.21 -13.87
C ARG A 9 14.52 11.01 -14.50
N SER A 10 15.37 10.11 -13.99
CA SER A 10 16.65 9.77 -14.61
C SER A 10 16.49 8.94 -15.90
N ILE A 11 15.31 8.35 -16.12
CA ILE A 11 15.01 7.55 -17.30
C ILE A 11 14.72 8.50 -18.49
N PRO A 12 15.46 8.39 -19.62
CA PRO A 12 15.36 9.34 -20.73
C PRO A 12 13.96 9.49 -21.35
N GLU A 13 13.19 8.40 -21.35
CA GLU A 13 11.84 8.33 -21.90
C GLU A 13 10.80 9.05 -21.04
N VAL A 14 11.12 9.39 -19.78
CA VAL A 14 10.19 10.10 -18.90
C VAL A 14 10.12 11.57 -19.32
N LYS A 15 8.90 12.02 -19.63
CA LYS A 15 8.58 13.40 -19.99
C LYS A 15 8.22 14.21 -18.75
N ALA A 16 7.38 13.66 -17.89
CA ALA A 16 6.89 14.31 -16.69
C ALA A 16 6.46 13.29 -15.64
N THR A 17 6.44 13.71 -14.37
CA THR A 17 5.92 12.91 -13.27
C THR A 17 4.98 13.75 -12.42
N SER A 18 3.92 13.13 -11.89
CA SER A 18 3.07 13.66 -10.83
C SER A 18 3.15 12.72 -9.64
N ARG A 19 3.04 13.26 -8.42
CA ARG A 19 3.08 12.49 -7.19
C ARG A 19 1.88 12.87 -6.34
N ARG A 20 1.20 11.86 -5.81
CA ARG A 20 0.14 11.98 -4.81
C ARG A 20 0.47 11.02 -3.69
N THR A 21 0.78 11.55 -2.51
CA THR A 21 0.99 10.72 -1.31
C THR A 21 -0.15 11.04 -0.36
N GLY A 22 -0.76 10.01 0.23
CA GLY A 22 -2.04 10.09 0.93
C GLY A 22 -3.27 10.10 0.01
N LEU A 23 -3.11 9.89 -1.30
CA LEU A 23 -4.18 9.91 -2.30
C LEU A 23 -3.85 8.99 -3.50
N GLN A 24 -4.87 8.39 -4.12
CA GLN A 24 -4.74 7.58 -5.34
C GLN A 24 -5.85 7.86 -6.39
N LEU A 25 -5.75 7.28 -7.61
CA LEU A 25 -6.76 7.42 -8.69
C LEU A 25 -8.03 6.58 -8.50
N GLY A 26 -7.97 5.55 -7.68
CA GLY A 26 -9.08 4.63 -7.44
C GLY A 26 -10.24 5.24 -6.66
N LEU A 27 -11.44 4.75 -6.95
CA LEU A 27 -12.70 5.23 -6.37
C LEU A 27 -12.99 4.67 -4.97
N ALA A 28 -12.25 3.66 -4.50
CA ALA A 28 -12.70 2.79 -3.41
C ALA A 28 -11.66 2.46 -2.32
N ALA A 29 -10.41 2.94 -2.41
CA ALA A 29 -9.39 2.55 -1.43
C ALA A 29 -9.27 3.54 -0.27
N VAL A 30 -9.08 2.97 0.93
CA VAL A 30 -8.54 3.69 2.07
C VAL A 30 -7.04 3.87 1.81
N THR A 31 -6.63 5.00 1.23
CA THR A 31 -5.22 5.29 1.00
C THR A 31 -4.57 5.82 2.27
N GLU A 32 -3.57 5.13 2.77
CA GLU A 32 -2.82 5.58 3.95
C GLU A 32 -1.93 6.80 3.64
N ALA A 33 -1.55 7.55 4.69
CA ALA A 33 -0.69 8.74 4.54
C ALA A 33 0.70 8.42 3.96
N ASN A 34 1.19 7.21 4.18
CA ASN A 34 2.45 6.66 3.66
C ASN A 34 2.33 6.05 2.25
N THR A 35 1.11 5.92 1.72
CA THR A 35 0.83 5.26 0.44
C THR A 35 0.36 6.28 -0.61
N GLY A 36 0.49 5.96 -1.89
CA GLY A 36 -0.12 6.73 -2.98
C GLY A 36 0.63 6.60 -4.30
N ASP A 37 0.16 7.34 -5.30
CA ASP A 37 0.57 7.11 -6.69
C ASP A 37 1.68 8.05 -7.17
N ILE A 38 2.47 7.53 -8.11
CA ILE A 38 3.30 8.33 -9.00
C ILE A 38 2.85 8.11 -10.45
N SER A 39 2.22 9.11 -11.06
CA SER A 39 1.90 9.06 -12.48
C SER A 39 3.13 9.42 -13.31
N VAL A 40 3.53 8.54 -14.21
CA VAL A 40 4.69 8.72 -15.09
C VAL A 40 4.22 8.91 -16.53
N ASN A 41 4.49 10.08 -17.10
CA ASN A 41 4.18 10.37 -18.50
C ASN A 41 5.43 10.12 -19.35
N LEU A 42 5.33 9.17 -20.29
CA LEU A 42 6.41 8.85 -21.22
C LEU A 42 6.34 9.69 -22.50
N ARG A 43 7.49 9.93 -23.11
CA ARG A 43 7.59 10.55 -24.44
C ARG A 43 6.91 9.65 -25.48
N SER A 44 6.22 10.28 -26.43
CA SER A 44 5.50 9.59 -27.51
C SER A 44 6.45 8.85 -28.46
N HIS A 45 7.63 9.40 -28.72
CA HIS A 45 8.66 8.76 -29.52
C HIS A 45 9.78 8.25 -28.60
N ARG A 46 9.87 6.93 -28.48
CA ARG A 46 10.82 6.23 -27.62
C ARG A 46 11.31 4.96 -28.30
N SER A 47 12.55 4.59 -28.04
CA SER A 47 13.20 3.42 -28.63
C SER A 47 12.86 2.10 -27.93
N ARG A 48 12.46 2.17 -26.65
CA ARG A 48 12.07 1.02 -25.83
C ARG A 48 10.56 0.94 -25.69
N ASP A 49 10.03 -0.29 -25.61
CA ASP A 49 8.64 -0.50 -25.22
C ASP A 49 8.40 -0.12 -23.75
N ILE A 50 7.12 -0.10 -23.34
CA ILE A 50 6.75 0.30 -21.99
C ILE A 50 7.21 -0.71 -20.94
N TYR A 51 7.21 -2.01 -21.25
CA TYR A 51 7.53 -3.07 -20.31
C TYR A 51 9.02 -3.03 -19.93
N ALA A 52 9.91 -2.83 -20.91
CA ALA A 52 11.34 -2.65 -20.66
C ALA A 52 11.64 -1.41 -19.80
N ILE A 53 10.78 -0.37 -19.86
CA ILE A 53 10.89 0.82 -19.01
C ILE A 53 10.36 0.52 -17.60
N MET A 54 9.24 -0.20 -17.48
CA MET A 54 8.69 -0.63 -16.20
C MET A 54 9.68 -1.53 -15.45
N ASP A 55 10.30 -2.50 -16.13
CA ASP A 55 11.33 -3.37 -15.57
C ASP A 55 12.54 -2.56 -15.05
N GLU A 56 13.01 -1.57 -15.82
CA GLU A 56 14.10 -0.69 -15.37
C GLU A 56 13.71 0.12 -14.13
N VAL A 57 12.47 0.62 -14.06
CA VAL A 57 11.95 1.34 -12.88
C VAL A 57 11.93 0.41 -11.68
N GLN A 58 11.35 -0.79 -11.82
CA GLN A 58 11.30 -1.81 -10.77
C GLN A 58 12.70 -2.08 -10.23
N ASP A 59 13.64 -2.44 -11.10
CA ASP A 59 15.01 -2.77 -10.74
C ASP A 59 15.73 -1.62 -10.04
N LYS A 60 15.55 -0.38 -10.52
CA LYS A 60 16.23 0.79 -9.92
C LYS A 60 15.64 1.15 -8.56
N VAL A 61 14.31 1.13 -8.44
CA VAL A 61 13.62 1.55 -7.21
C VAL A 61 13.79 0.49 -6.13
N SER A 62 13.55 -0.80 -6.42
CA SER A 62 13.73 -1.87 -5.42
C SER A 62 15.17 -1.97 -4.89
N ARG A 63 16.18 -1.66 -5.72
CA ARG A 63 17.58 -1.59 -5.27
C ARG A 63 17.88 -0.36 -4.41
N ALA A 64 17.29 0.79 -4.76
CA ALA A 64 17.57 2.05 -4.07
C ALA A 64 16.75 2.22 -2.78
N GLU A 65 15.54 1.67 -2.74
CA GLU A 65 14.58 1.79 -1.66
C GLU A 65 13.99 0.41 -1.31
N PRO A 66 14.74 -0.50 -0.68
CA PRO A 66 14.29 -1.87 -0.42
C PRO A 66 13.11 -1.98 0.56
N ALA A 67 12.85 -0.91 1.32
CA ALA A 67 11.74 -0.84 2.27
C ALA A 67 10.45 -0.30 1.63
N LEU A 68 10.46 0.04 0.34
CA LEU A 68 9.29 0.53 -0.39
C LEU A 68 8.71 -0.60 -1.23
N ASP A 69 7.47 -0.96 -0.93
CA ASP A 69 6.67 -1.78 -1.83
C ASP A 69 6.20 -0.91 -2.99
N ILE A 70 6.48 -1.38 -4.20
CA ILE A 70 6.08 -0.70 -5.44
C ILE A 70 5.26 -1.65 -6.30
N ASP A 71 4.27 -1.07 -6.93
CA ASP A 71 3.40 -1.75 -7.87
C ASP A 71 3.30 -0.90 -9.15
N ILE A 72 3.54 -1.51 -10.30
CA ILE A 72 3.72 -0.80 -11.56
C ILE A 72 2.68 -1.30 -12.57
N HIS A 73 1.70 -0.44 -12.83
CA HIS A 73 0.62 -0.69 -13.79
C HIS A 73 0.52 0.41 -14.85
N GLN A 74 -0.11 0.09 -15.98
CA GLN A 74 -0.56 1.11 -16.92
C GLN A 74 -1.85 1.75 -16.42
N VAL A 75 -2.01 3.05 -16.63
CA VAL A 75 -3.15 3.82 -16.06
C VAL A 75 -4.53 3.22 -16.39
N LEU A 76 -4.74 2.75 -17.63
CA LEU A 76 -6.04 2.15 -17.99
C LEU A 76 -6.26 0.78 -17.34
N GLU A 77 -5.20 0.01 -17.18
CA GLU A 77 -5.25 -1.31 -16.52
C GLU A 77 -5.56 -1.15 -15.03
N ASP A 78 -4.85 -0.22 -14.38
CA ASP A 78 -5.05 0.18 -12.98
C ASP A 78 -6.50 0.67 -12.73
N MET A 79 -6.99 1.59 -13.56
CA MET A 79 -8.37 2.08 -13.46
C MET A 79 -9.42 0.97 -13.67
N ILE A 80 -9.12 -0.05 -14.49
CA ILE A 80 -10.02 -1.19 -14.67
C ILE A 80 -9.97 -2.10 -13.44
N GLY A 81 -8.78 -2.39 -12.91
CA GLY A 81 -8.60 -3.19 -11.68
C GLY A 81 -9.29 -2.57 -10.47
N ASP A 82 -9.19 -1.25 -10.32
CA ASP A 82 -9.89 -0.48 -9.29
C ASP A 82 -11.41 -0.60 -9.39
N LEU A 83 -11.96 -0.67 -10.61
CA LEU A 83 -13.41 -0.80 -10.84
C LEU A 83 -13.93 -2.21 -10.62
N THR A 84 -13.10 -3.23 -10.85
CA THR A 84 -13.45 -4.64 -10.66
C THR A 84 -13.19 -5.12 -9.24
N ASN A 85 -12.62 -4.28 -8.38
CA ASN A 85 -12.20 -4.60 -7.01
C ASN A 85 -11.21 -5.80 -6.99
N ALA A 86 -10.40 -5.89 -8.04
CA ALA A 86 -9.35 -6.90 -8.24
C ALA A 86 -8.08 -6.16 -8.68
N PRO A 87 -7.39 -5.50 -7.73
CA PRO A 87 -6.22 -4.68 -8.05
C PRO A 87 -5.05 -5.52 -8.58
N GLN A 88 -4.93 -6.78 -8.15
CA GLN A 88 -3.90 -7.71 -8.62
C GLN A 88 -4.47 -8.71 -9.63
N PRO A 89 -3.67 -9.15 -10.63
CA PRO A 89 -4.14 -10.09 -11.65
C PRO A 89 -4.42 -11.50 -11.11
N VAL A 90 -3.88 -11.86 -9.94
CA VAL A 90 -4.07 -13.15 -9.28
C VAL A 90 -4.33 -12.94 -7.79
N ASP A 91 -5.48 -13.40 -7.31
CA ASP A 91 -5.87 -13.35 -5.90
C ASP A 91 -6.02 -14.77 -5.31
N ILE A 92 -5.52 -14.95 -4.09
CA ILE A 92 -5.81 -16.15 -3.29
C ILE A 92 -6.50 -15.76 -2.00
N LYS A 93 -7.71 -16.25 -1.80
CA LYS A 93 -8.57 -15.89 -0.67
C LYS A 93 -8.68 -17.07 0.29
N LEU A 94 -8.20 -16.87 1.52
CA LEU A 94 -8.33 -17.82 2.62
C LEU A 94 -9.53 -17.41 3.49
N PHE A 95 -10.38 -18.36 3.84
CA PHE A 95 -11.56 -18.13 4.66
C PHE A 95 -11.52 -19.01 5.91
N SER A 96 -11.68 -18.39 7.07
CA SER A 96 -11.75 -19.06 8.38
C SER A 96 -12.43 -18.12 9.37
N GLU A 97 -13.17 -18.68 10.33
CA GLU A 97 -13.70 -17.91 11.47
C GLU A 97 -12.62 -17.63 12.51
N ASP A 98 -11.56 -18.43 12.54
CA ASP A 98 -10.41 -18.24 13.41
C ASP A 98 -9.35 -17.37 12.71
N PRO A 99 -9.10 -16.13 13.20
CA PRO A 99 -8.13 -15.23 12.60
C PRO A 99 -6.68 -15.66 12.86
N ASP A 100 -6.40 -16.46 13.90
CA ASP A 100 -5.04 -16.94 14.16
C ASP A 100 -4.63 -18.01 13.15
N LEU A 101 -5.59 -18.83 12.67
CA LEU A 101 -5.36 -19.71 11.53
C LEU A 101 -5.04 -18.93 10.25
N LEU A 102 -5.73 -17.82 9.99
CA LEU A 102 -5.44 -16.98 8.81
C LEU A 102 -4.04 -16.37 8.90
N ARG A 103 -3.66 -15.83 10.07
CA ARG A 103 -2.31 -15.29 10.31
C ARG A 103 -1.21 -16.34 10.16
N HIS A 104 -1.50 -17.59 10.52
CA HIS A 104 -0.56 -18.68 10.37
C HIS A 104 -0.40 -19.13 8.91
N TRP A 105 -1.52 -19.32 8.20
CA TRP A 105 -1.51 -19.93 6.86
C TRP A 105 -1.20 -18.95 5.73
N ALA A 106 -1.58 -17.68 5.85
CA ALA A 106 -1.41 -16.71 4.77
C ALA A 106 0.07 -16.51 4.38
N PRO A 107 1.03 -16.33 5.32
CA PRO A 107 2.46 -16.25 4.98
C PRO A 107 3.00 -17.53 4.35
N ILE A 108 2.55 -18.71 4.81
CA ILE A 108 2.99 -20.00 4.25
C ILE A 108 2.54 -20.15 2.79
N VAL A 109 1.31 -19.74 2.48
CA VAL A 109 0.78 -19.76 1.13
C VAL A 109 1.55 -18.78 0.23
N ALA A 110 1.79 -17.56 0.71
CA ALA A 110 2.58 -16.55 0.00
C ALA A 110 4.00 -17.06 -0.33
N ASP A 111 4.69 -17.66 0.64
CA ASP A 111 6.03 -18.26 0.46
C ASP A 111 6.06 -19.40 -0.57
N LYS A 112 4.97 -20.15 -0.70
CA LYS A 112 4.88 -21.20 -1.73
C LYS A 112 4.68 -20.64 -3.12
N ILE A 113 3.96 -19.52 -3.23
CA ILE A 113 3.64 -18.89 -4.52
C ILE A 113 4.79 -18.07 -5.04
N SER A 114 5.57 -17.43 -4.16
CA SER A 114 6.75 -16.65 -4.54
C SER A 114 7.81 -17.49 -5.28
N GLY A 115 7.81 -18.81 -5.11
CA GLY A 115 8.66 -19.74 -5.84
C GLY A 115 8.18 -20.12 -7.25
N VAL A 116 6.98 -19.70 -7.67
CA VAL A 116 6.42 -20.03 -8.98
C VAL A 116 7.01 -19.11 -10.06
N PRO A 117 7.62 -19.65 -11.13
CA PRO A 117 8.18 -18.85 -12.21
C PRO A 117 7.14 -17.91 -12.82
N GLY A 118 7.46 -16.62 -12.90
CA GLY A 118 6.58 -15.59 -13.45
C GLY A 118 5.69 -14.89 -12.43
N VAL A 119 5.71 -15.31 -11.15
CA VAL A 119 5.06 -14.57 -10.06
C VAL A 119 6.05 -13.59 -9.45
N VAL A 120 5.63 -12.33 -9.32
CA VAL A 120 6.40 -11.23 -8.73
C VAL A 120 5.48 -10.42 -7.80
N GLY A 121 6.07 -9.67 -6.85
CA GLY A 121 5.30 -8.76 -5.98
C GLY A 121 4.29 -9.45 -5.06
N VAL A 122 4.62 -10.62 -4.51
CA VAL A 122 3.69 -11.38 -3.66
C VAL A 122 3.42 -10.65 -2.34
N LEU A 123 2.16 -10.32 -2.09
CA LEU A 123 1.64 -9.84 -0.81
C LEU A 123 1.12 -11.01 0.03
N ASN A 124 1.32 -10.99 1.35
CA ASN A 124 0.96 -12.11 2.22
C ASN A 124 -0.40 -11.96 2.91
N GLY A 125 -1.08 -10.83 2.72
CA GLY A 125 -2.39 -10.52 3.28
C GLY A 125 -2.37 -10.19 4.78
N ILE A 126 -1.19 -10.10 5.39
CA ILE A 126 -1.00 -9.80 6.82
C ILE A 126 -0.20 -8.50 6.95
N ASP A 127 1.06 -8.51 6.54
CA ASP A 127 1.98 -7.38 6.73
C ASP A 127 1.57 -6.19 5.86
N ASP A 128 1.06 -6.46 4.66
CA ASP A 128 0.49 -5.48 3.73
C ASP A 128 -0.84 -4.86 4.19
N THR A 129 -1.40 -5.33 5.32
CA THR A 129 -2.62 -4.77 5.92
C THR A 129 -2.36 -4.01 7.22
N ILE A 130 -1.11 -3.99 7.71
CA ILE A 130 -0.76 -3.30 8.94
C ILE A 130 -0.66 -1.80 8.67
N SER A 131 -1.60 -1.05 9.26
CA SER A 131 -1.61 0.40 9.18
C SER A 131 -0.68 1.06 10.20
N SER A 132 -0.63 2.40 10.11
CA SER A 132 0.10 3.28 11.04
C SER A 132 -0.14 2.91 12.51
N PRO A 133 0.84 3.16 13.40
CA PRO A 133 0.72 2.79 14.81
C PRO A 133 -0.50 3.45 15.47
N GLU A 134 -1.27 2.67 16.21
CA GLU A 134 -2.43 3.14 16.97
C GLU A 134 -2.05 3.44 18.42
N THR A 135 -2.51 4.59 18.93
CA THR A 135 -2.48 4.85 20.37
C THR A 135 -3.84 4.52 20.97
N VAL A 136 -3.91 3.44 21.75
CA VAL A 136 -5.15 2.98 22.38
C VAL A 136 -5.25 3.50 23.81
N TYR A 137 -6.26 4.32 24.08
CA TYR A 137 -6.58 4.77 25.43
C TYR A 137 -7.63 3.86 26.07
N HIS A 138 -7.26 3.17 27.14
CA HIS A 138 -8.19 2.36 27.93
C HIS A 138 -8.74 3.15 29.12
N ILE A 139 -9.99 3.61 29.01
CA ILE A 139 -10.67 4.34 30.09
C ILE A 139 -11.05 3.37 31.20
N ARG A 140 -10.50 3.60 32.41
CA ARG A 140 -10.84 2.84 33.61
C ARG A 140 -12.03 3.48 34.32
N SER A 141 -13.23 2.99 34.04
CA SER A 141 -14.50 3.53 34.56
C SER A 141 -14.51 3.75 36.09
N SER A 142 -13.91 2.84 36.86
CA SER A 142 -13.82 2.95 38.33
C SER A 142 -12.98 4.14 38.80
N VAL A 143 -11.87 4.42 38.11
CA VAL A 143 -10.99 5.56 38.41
C VAL A 143 -11.65 6.85 37.97
N THR A 144 -12.23 6.87 36.77
CA THR A 144 -12.95 8.02 36.20
C THR A 144 -14.07 8.48 37.13
N ALA A 145 -14.90 7.56 37.62
CA ALA A 145 -15.99 7.87 38.55
C ALA A 145 -15.48 8.41 39.90
N THR A 146 -14.37 7.87 40.42
CA THR A 146 -13.79 8.34 41.70
C THR A 146 -13.19 9.74 41.57
N SER A 147 -12.69 10.09 40.39
CA SER A 147 -12.16 11.42 40.07
C SER A 147 -13.24 12.46 39.74
N GLY A 148 -14.52 12.09 39.76
CA GLY A 148 -15.65 12.99 39.51
C GLY A 148 -15.97 13.24 38.04
N PHE A 149 -15.45 12.42 37.13
CA PHE A 149 -15.72 12.48 35.70
C PHE A 149 -16.56 11.30 35.23
N THR A 150 -17.20 11.45 34.08
CA THR A 150 -17.81 10.35 33.33
C THR A 150 -16.83 9.79 32.30
N PRO A 151 -16.95 8.51 31.91
CA PRO A 151 -16.15 7.96 30.81
C PRO A 151 -16.28 8.74 29.50
N GLU A 152 -17.44 9.35 29.25
CA GLU A 152 -17.70 10.15 28.04
C GLU A 152 -16.91 11.47 28.03
N GLU A 153 -16.82 12.17 29.17
CA GLU A 153 -16.01 13.38 29.31
C GLU A 153 -14.53 13.07 29.08
N VAL A 154 -14.03 11.99 29.69
CA VAL A 154 -12.63 11.55 29.49
C VAL A 154 -12.38 11.13 28.04
N ALA A 155 -13.34 10.45 27.40
CA ALA A 155 -13.23 10.09 25.99
C ALA A 155 -13.19 11.33 25.08
N THR A 156 -14.01 12.33 25.37
CA THR A 156 -14.06 13.60 24.62
C THR A 156 -12.74 14.34 24.74
N ASP A 157 -12.21 14.48 25.95
CA ASP A 157 -10.93 15.15 26.20
C ASP A 157 -9.74 14.40 25.58
N ALA A 158 -9.72 13.06 25.68
CA ALA A 158 -8.70 12.24 25.06
C ALA A 158 -8.74 12.34 23.53
N GLY A 159 -9.93 12.42 22.93
CA GLY A 159 -10.12 12.63 21.50
C GLY A 159 -9.62 14.00 21.02
N ALA A 160 -9.67 15.04 21.87
CA ALA A 160 -9.18 16.38 21.54
C ALA A 160 -7.65 16.53 21.62
N LEU A 161 -6.93 15.54 22.19
CA LEU A 161 -5.47 15.51 22.24
C LEU A 161 -4.83 14.92 20.97
N LEU A 162 -5.63 14.27 20.12
CA LEU A 162 -5.25 13.67 18.83
C LEU A 162 -5.46 14.67 17.67
#